data_AF-A0A968Q8K7-F1
#
_entry.id   AF-A0A968Q8K7-F1
#
_cell.length_a   1.000
_cell.length_b   1.000
_cell.length_c   1.000
_cell.angle_alpha   90.00
_cell.angle_beta   90.00
_cell.angle_gamma   90.00
#
_symmetry.space_group_name_H-M   'P 1'
#
loop_
_entity.id
_entity.type
_entity.pdbx_description
1 polymer ?
#
loop_
_entity_poly.entity_id
_entity_poly.type
_entity_poly.pdbx_seq_one_letter_code
_entity_poly.pdbx_strand_id
1 'polypeptide(L)'
;MLRCRLASGLGYYELLEGLTVTSVTLEVSVSGVKNLVVQNGQGRLTPDQPMPLFGTQPRLGAPFYIGSTEVFSKRLTSLTLQLEWQDLPEGLGLFDHYRAYFDETSLRPGLTLEELEDQFRGNFVAFVDLLYNRRWYSLLPGDRALFEAASTRTITVSSSNFAALATRLANRAYAPQPQIQTLDAYKIDTQFGFIRLTLQGPRREDSGTAFEAFGHQMFAARYANQAIALSRWNGIPPQPPLPNDPSPHPGQPQFGLPGDGDRHPWQPSGRKSVLSTKALRLCRGLGNG
;
A
#
# COMPACT_ATOMS: atom_id res chain seq x y z
N MET A 1 28.23 -21.10 -1.04
CA MET A 1 28.31 -22.50 -0.56
C MET A 1 27.90 -22.52 0.90
N LEU A 2 26.87 -23.30 1.26
CA LEU A 2 26.58 -23.60 2.66
C LEU A 2 27.49 -24.77 3.06
N ARG A 3 28.24 -24.63 4.16
CA ARG A 3 29.15 -25.66 4.65
C ARG A 3 28.75 -26.05 6.07
N CYS A 4 28.09 -27.19 6.23
CA CYS A 4 27.91 -27.78 7.55
C CYS A 4 29.21 -28.47 7.98
N ARG A 5 29.70 -28.11 9.16
CA ARG A 5 30.83 -28.79 9.81
C ARG A 5 30.33 -29.38 11.12
N LEU A 6 30.58 -30.66 11.31
CA LEU A 6 30.36 -31.32 12.60
C LEU A 6 31.60 -31.03 13.47
N ALA A 7 31.40 -30.40 14.63
CA ALA A 7 32.45 -30.18 15.61
C ALA A 7 32.42 -31.33 16.62
N SER A 8 33.44 -32.19 16.63
CA SER A 8 33.53 -33.32 17.55
C SER A 8 34.20 -32.91 18.86
N GLY A 9 33.44 -32.85 19.95
CA GLY A 9 33.99 -32.69 21.30
C GLY A 9 34.23 -34.01 22.03
N LEU A 10 33.55 -35.10 21.62
CA LEU A 10 33.41 -36.32 22.43
C LEU A 10 33.21 -37.58 21.55
N GLY A 11 34.17 -37.97 20.71
CA GLY A 11 34.24 -39.34 20.13
C GLY A 11 33.04 -39.93 19.34
N TYR A 12 31.95 -39.20 19.11
CA TYR A 12 30.70 -39.74 18.55
C TYR A 12 30.72 -39.95 17.02
N TYR A 13 31.90 -39.90 16.38
CA TYR A 13 32.01 -40.02 14.92
C TYR A 13 31.56 -41.40 14.43
N GLU A 14 31.92 -42.45 15.16
CA GLU A 14 31.57 -43.85 14.86
C GLU A 14 30.05 -44.11 14.91
N LEU A 15 29.30 -43.36 15.73
CA LEU A 15 27.83 -43.42 15.79
C LEU A 15 27.16 -42.70 14.61
N LEU A 16 27.83 -41.73 14.02
CA LEU A 16 27.31 -40.95 12.89
C LEU A 16 27.76 -41.53 11.54
N GLU A 17 28.79 -42.38 11.53
CA GLU A 17 29.37 -43.01 10.33
C GLU A 17 28.36 -43.87 9.54
N GLY A 18 27.32 -44.38 10.22
CA GLY A 18 26.23 -45.14 9.59
C GLY A 18 24.97 -44.33 9.25
N LEU A 19 24.90 -43.05 9.60
CA LEU A 19 23.70 -42.24 9.39
C LEU A 19 23.74 -41.52 8.04
N THR A 20 22.70 -41.76 7.23
CA THR A 20 22.51 -41.02 5.97
C THR A 20 21.66 -39.79 6.23
N VAL A 21 22.15 -38.61 5.82
CA VAL A 21 21.35 -37.39 5.83
C VAL A 21 20.24 -37.52 4.79
N THR A 22 19.00 -37.70 5.25
CA THR A 22 17.82 -37.88 4.38
C THR A 22 17.23 -36.56 3.90
N SER A 23 17.31 -35.51 4.72
CA SER A 23 16.86 -34.17 4.38
C SER A 23 17.62 -33.11 5.19
N VAL A 24 17.76 -31.91 4.60
CA VAL A 24 18.29 -30.72 5.28
C VAL A 24 17.26 -29.62 5.11
N THR A 25 16.74 -29.12 6.22
CA THR A 25 15.77 -28.03 6.25
C THR A 25 16.48 -26.72 6.59
N LEU A 26 16.33 -25.70 5.74
CA LEU A 26 16.91 -24.38 5.94
C LEU A 26 15.79 -23.32 5.96
N GLU A 27 15.53 -22.77 7.15
CA GLU A 27 14.61 -21.65 7.33
C GLU A 27 15.41 -20.34 7.40
N VAL A 28 15.05 -19.39 6.55
CA VAL A 28 15.71 -18.08 6.52
C VAL A 28 14.64 -17.00 6.46
N SER A 29 14.69 -16.09 7.43
CA SER A 29 13.94 -14.83 7.39
C SER A 29 14.89 -13.72 6.97
N VAL A 30 14.54 -12.99 5.90
CA VAL A 30 15.29 -11.80 5.46
C VAL A 30 14.37 -10.60 5.61
N SER A 31 14.84 -9.58 6.34
CA SER A 31 14.18 -8.29 6.47
C SER A 31 14.99 -7.18 5.82
N GLY A 32 14.31 -6.15 5.29
CA GLY A 32 14.97 -5.00 4.67
C GLY A 32 15.71 -5.35 3.38
N VAL A 33 15.06 -6.10 2.48
CA VAL A 33 15.61 -6.43 1.16
C VAL A 33 16.03 -5.14 0.42
N LYS A 34 17.28 -5.11 -0.03
CA LYS A 34 17.87 -4.00 -0.80
C LYS A 34 17.67 -4.19 -2.30
N ASN A 35 17.95 -3.14 -3.08
CA ASN A 35 17.90 -3.15 -4.55
C ASN A 35 16.50 -3.50 -5.10
N LEU A 36 15.46 -2.95 -4.49
CA LEU A 36 14.10 -3.06 -5.00
C LEU A 36 13.96 -2.26 -6.29
N VAL A 37 13.28 -2.85 -7.28
CA VAL A 37 12.81 -2.12 -8.45
C VAL A 37 11.39 -1.66 -8.17
N VAL A 38 11.17 -0.37 -8.01
CA VAL A 38 9.85 0.21 -7.75
C VAL A 38 9.42 1.10 -8.91
N GLN A 39 8.14 1.03 -9.27
CA GLN A 39 7.57 1.75 -10.40
C GLN A 39 6.09 1.99 -10.18
N ASN A 40 5.58 3.14 -10.59
CA ASN A 40 4.14 3.39 -10.69
C ASN A 40 3.73 3.58 -12.16
N GLY A 41 2.48 3.96 -12.40
CA GLY A 41 1.98 4.23 -13.76
C GLY A 41 2.66 5.41 -14.49
N GLN A 42 3.45 6.24 -13.81
CA GLN A 42 4.16 7.40 -14.37
C GLN A 42 5.64 7.12 -14.65
N GLY A 43 6.21 6.06 -14.07
CA GLY A 43 7.59 5.67 -14.31
C GLY A 43 8.26 5.00 -13.12
N ARG A 44 9.57 4.74 -13.27
CA ARG A 44 10.41 4.17 -12.23
C ARG A 44 10.59 5.17 -11.08
N LEU A 45 10.58 4.67 -9.85
CA LEU A 45 10.77 5.45 -8.63
C LEU A 45 12.08 5.06 -7.94
N THR A 46 12.50 5.89 -6.98
CA THR A 46 13.69 5.66 -6.16
C THR A 46 13.25 5.19 -4.78
N PRO A 47 13.59 3.96 -4.35
CA PRO A 47 13.07 3.39 -3.10
C PRO A 47 13.60 4.08 -1.83
N ASP A 48 14.71 4.82 -1.94
CA ASP A 48 15.36 5.55 -0.84
C ASP A 48 14.82 6.98 -0.64
N GLN A 49 13.80 7.37 -1.42
CA GLN A 49 13.15 8.67 -1.34
C GLN A 49 11.65 8.50 -1.14
N PRO A 50 10.95 9.49 -0.57
CA PRO A 50 9.51 9.48 -0.53
C PRO A 50 8.92 9.37 -1.94
N MET A 51 8.00 8.45 -2.12
CA MET A 51 7.54 8.05 -3.46
C MET A 51 6.01 7.98 -3.53
N PRO A 52 5.40 8.57 -4.58
CA PRO A 52 3.95 8.52 -4.76
C PRO A 52 3.56 7.16 -5.35
N LEU A 53 3.14 6.22 -4.50
CA LEU A 53 2.91 4.82 -4.90
C LEU A 53 2.00 4.70 -6.12
N PHE A 54 0.95 5.51 -6.16
CA PHE A 54 -0.09 5.45 -7.18
C PHE A 54 -0.05 6.64 -8.15
N GLY A 55 1.10 7.34 -8.19
CA GLY A 55 1.30 8.53 -9.01
C GLY A 55 0.93 9.84 -8.30
N THR A 56 1.31 10.97 -8.90
CA THR A 56 1.05 12.32 -8.37
C THR A 56 -0.44 12.67 -8.31
N GLN A 57 -1.24 11.99 -9.11
CA GLN A 57 -2.70 12.03 -9.07
C GLN A 57 -3.15 10.57 -9.06
N PRO A 58 -3.39 9.98 -7.87
CA PRO A 58 -3.82 8.60 -7.82
C PRO A 58 -5.15 8.44 -8.55
N ARG A 59 -5.50 7.21 -8.92
CA ARG A 59 -6.80 6.87 -9.50
C ARG A 59 -7.10 5.42 -9.22
N LEU A 60 -8.37 5.01 -9.21
CA LEU A 60 -8.65 3.58 -9.12
C LEU A 60 -8.05 2.83 -10.32
N GLY A 61 -7.53 1.64 -10.04
CA GLY A 61 -6.76 0.87 -11.00
C GLY A 61 -5.30 1.33 -11.15
N ALA A 62 -4.87 2.40 -10.48
CA ALA A 62 -3.46 2.83 -10.53
C ALA A 62 -2.55 1.72 -9.99
N PRO A 63 -1.54 1.27 -10.77
CA PRO A 63 -0.64 0.21 -10.34
C PRO A 63 0.62 0.78 -9.67
N PHE A 64 1.09 0.06 -8.66
CA PHE A 64 2.41 0.19 -8.07
C PHE A 64 3.10 -1.17 -8.13
N TYR A 65 4.26 -1.24 -8.78
CA TYR A 65 5.03 -2.45 -8.99
C TYR A 65 6.23 -2.49 -8.05
N ILE A 66 6.47 -3.65 -7.45
CA ILE A 66 7.63 -3.90 -6.59
C ILE A 66 8.31 -5.16 -7.07
N GLY A 67 9.56 -5.03 -7.51
CA GLY A 67 10.37 -6.11 -8.04
C GLY A 67 11.61 -6.38 -7.21
N SER A 68 12.02 -7.65 -7.14
CA SER A 68 13.27 -8.06 -6.51
C SER A 68 13.78 -9.39 -7.07
N THR A 69 14.92 -9.36 -7.78
CA THR A 69 15.57 -10.59 -8.26
C THR A 69 15.82 -11.54 -7.10
N GLU A 70 16.29 -11.03 -5.96
CA GLU A 70 16.63 -11.87 -4.82
C GLU A 70 15.41 -12.57 -4.23
N VAL A 71 14.31 -11.86 -4.01
CA VAL A 71 13.12 -12.41 -3.34
C VAL A 71 12.47 -13.49 -4.21
N PHE A 72 12.20 -13.18 -5.46
CA PHE A 72 11.41 -14.06 -6.34
C PHE A 72 12.23 -15.19 -6.99
N SER A 73 13.57 -15.12 -6.98
CA SER A 73 14.41 -16.24 -7.40
C SER A 73 14.42 -17.42 -6.41
N LYS A 74 13.97 -17.19 -5.17
CA LYS A 74 13.89 -18.21 -4.13
C LYS A 74 12.45 -18.64 -3.88
N ARG A 75 12.30 -19.74 -3.16
CA ARG A 75 10.99 -20.22 -2.73
C ARG A 75 10.40 -19.24 -1.72
N LEU A 76 9.10 -19.00 -1.79
CA LEU A 76 8.40 -18.10 -0.87
C LEU A 76 7.46 -18.91 0.01
N THR A 77 7.61 -18.77 1.33
CA THR A 77 6.59 -19.22 2.29
C THR A 77 5.93 -18.07 3.00
N SER A 78 6.60 -16.94 3.13
CA SER A 78 5.95 -15.69 3.48
C SER A 78 6.58 -14.53 2.74
N LEU A 79 5.78 -13.50 2.49
CA LEU A 79 6.18 -12.24 1.92
C LEU A 79 5.50 -11.13 2.71
N THR A 80 6.29 -10.29 3.36
CA THR A 80 5.77 -9.15 4.11
C THR A 80 6.20 -7.86 3.42
N LEU A 81 5.22 -7.03 3.12
CA LEU A 81 5.36 -5.69 2.60
C LEU A 81 5.04 -4.70 3.71
N GLN A 82 6.01 -3.85 4.03
CA GLN A 82 5.83 -2.78 5.00
C GLN A 82 5.86 -1.43 4.27
N LEU A 83 4.77 -0.68 4.41
CA LEU A 83 4.60 0.68 3.90
C LEU A 83 4.72 1.66 5.08
N GLU A 84 5.68 2.56 5.04
CA GLU A 84 5.79 3.67 6.01
C GLU A 84 5.30 4.95 5.36
N TRP A 85 4.18 5.51 5.82
CA TRP A 85 3.60 6.70 5.22
C TRP A 85 4.34 7.97 5.67
N GLN A 86 4.61 8.86 4.71
CA GLN A 86 5.13 10.19 4.99
C GLN A 86 3.99 11.12 5.38
N ASP A 87 4.20 11.91 6.45
CA ASP A 87 3.30 12.99 6.87
C ASP A 87 1.83 12.52 7.07
N LEU A 88 1.64 11.26 7.48
CA LEU A 88 0.32 10.76 7.84
C LEU A 88 -0.18 11.56 9.05
N PRO A 89 -1.32 12.26 8.95
CA PRO A 89 -1.82 13.02 10.07
C PRO A 89 -2.08 12.13 11.29
N GLU A 90 -1.68 12.57 12.48
CA GLU A 90 -1.96 11.87 13.73
C GLU A 90 -3.44 12.02 14.13
N GLY A 91 -3.95 11.07 14.91
CA GLY A 91 -5.36 11.06 15.37
C GLY A 91 -6.35 11.02 14.21
N LEU A 92 -7.39 11.87 14.28
CA LEU A 92 -8.42 12.02 13.25
C LEU A 92 -7.94 12.74 11.98
N GLY A 93 -6.65 13.08 11.88
CA GLY A 93 -6.20 14.00 10.85
C GLY A 93 -6.37 13.45 9.42
N LEU A 94 -6.45 12.13 9.22
CA LEU A 94 -6.73 11.55 7.90
C LEU A 94 -8.23 11.70 7.57
N PHE A 95 -9.13 11.35 8.50
CA PHE A 95 -10.56 11.62 8.35
C PHE A 95 -10.82 13.11 8.16
N ASP A 96 -10.32 13.99 9.03
CA ASP A 96 -10.54 15.43 8.93
C ASP A 96 -10.05 16.02 7.62
N HIS A 97 -8.92 15.51 7.10
CA HIS A 97 -8.39 15.97 5.83
C HIS A 97 -9.31 15.64 4.66
N TYR A 98 -9.97 14.49 4.70
CA TYR A 98 -10.72 13.96 3.58
C TYR A 98 -12.25 13.90 3.79
N ARG A 99 -12.77 14.17 4.99
CA ARG A 99 -14.20 13.98 5.34
C ARG A 99 -15.16 14.72 4.40
N ALA A 100 -14.77 15.91 3.94
CA ALA A 100 -15.56 16.73 3.04
C ALA A 100 -15.67 16.16 1.61
N TYR A 101 -14.89 15.11 1.31
CA TYR A 101 -14.97 14.36 0.06
C TYR A 101 -15.92 13.17 0.13
N PHE A 102 -16.36 12.78 1.33
CA PHE A 102 -17.23 11.63 1.55
C PHE A 102 -18.62 12.10 1.94
N ASP A 103 -19.64 11.36 1.50
CA ASP A 103 -21.01 11.60 1.96
C ASP A 103 -21.18 11.05 3.37
N GLU A 104 -21.80 11.79 4.29
CA GLU A 104 -22.07 11.31 5.66
C GLU A 104 -22.88 10.00 5.67
N THR A 105 -23.66 9.73 4.63
CA THR A 105 -24.40 8.47 4.44
C THR A 105 -23.51 7.26 4.22
N SER A 106 -22.25 7.46 3.80
CA SER A 106 -21.24 6.40 3.70
C SER A 106 -20.59 6.07 5.06
N LEU A 107 -20.91 6.84 6.10
CA LEU A 107 -20.46 6.65 7.47
C LEU A 107 -21.64 6.13 8.31
N ARG A 108 -21.41 5.16 9.19
CA ARG A 108 -22.52 4.63 10.00
C ARG A 108 -22.93 5.65 11.07
N PRO A 109 -24.23 5.91 11.29
CA PRO A 109 -24.68 6.78 12.36
C PRO A 109 -24.40 6.13 13.73
N GLY A 110 -24.11 6.96 14.74
CA GLY A 110 -23.90 6.52 16.12
C GLY A 110 -22.51 5.95 16.43
N LEU A 111 -21.54 6.09 15.53
CA LEU A 111 -20.15 5.72 15.78
C LEU A 111 -19.45 6.73 16.68
N THR A 112 -18.52 6.22 17.49
CA THR A 112 -17.49 7.05 18.14
C THR A 112 -16.55 7.65 17.08
N LEU A 113 -15.79 8.68 17.46
CA LEU A 113 -14.83 9.32 16.57
C LEU A 113 -13.72 8.35 16.10
N GLU A 114 -13.32 7.41 16.96
CA GLU A 114 -12.31 6.40 16.63
C GLU A 114 -12.84 5.39 15.61
N GLU A 115 -14.05 4.88 15.80
CA GLU A 115 -14.69 3.96 14.85
C GLU A 115 -14.93 4.63 13.49
N LEU A 116 -15.20 5.94 13.48
CA LEU A 116 -15.35 6.72 12.27
C LEU A 116 -14.04 6.81 11.47
N GLU A 117 -12.93 7.10 12.16
CA GLU A 117 -11.58 7.13 11.59
C GLU A 117 -11.16 5.75 11.07
N ASP A 118 -11.48 4.68 11.81
CA ASP A 118 -11.17 3.31 11.39
C ASP A 118 -11.97 2.89 10.16
N GLN A 119 -13.28 3.18 10.13
CA GLN A 119 -14.12 2.97 8.94
C GLN A 119 -13.56 3.77 7.76
N PHE A 120 -13.13 5.00 8.00
CA PHE A 120 -12.56 5.88 7.00
C PHE A 120 -11.25 5.33 6.40
N ARG A 121 -10.30 4.92 7.25
CA ARG A 121 -9.05 4.25 6.84
C ARG A 121 -9.34 2.99 6.04
N GLY A 122 -10.36 2.25 6.44
CA GLY A 122 -10.85 1.04 5.77
C GLY A 122 -11.30 1.24 4.33
N ASN A 123 -11.63 2.46 3.91
CA ASN A 123 -12.01 2.75 2.52
C ASN A 123 -10.82 2.80 1.57
N PHE A 124 -9.61 3.04 2.07
CA PHE A 124 -8.40 3.11 1.25
C PHE A 124 -7.81 1.73 1.09
N VAL A 125 -8.16 1.05 0.01
CA VAL A 125 -7.77 -0.34 -0.20
C VAL A 125 -7.01 -0.55 -1.50
N ALA A 126 -6.11 -1.53 -1.50
CA ALA A 126 -5.38 -1.98 -2.67
C ALA A 126 -5.44 -3.49 -2.83
N PHE A 127 -5.48 -3.93 -4.07
CA PHE A 127 -5.38 -5.34 -4.44
C PHE A 127 -3.91 -5.74 -4.61
N VAL A 128 -3.53 -6.95 -4.20
CA VAL A 128 -2.15 -7.44 -4.24
C VAL A 128 -2.04 -8.66 -5.15
N ASP A 129 -1.27 -8.52 -6.23
CA ASP A 129 -1.03 -9.56 -7.23
C ASP A 129 0.45 -9.98 -7.28
N LEU A 130 0.71 -11.21 -7.70
CA LEU A 130 2.01 -11.74 -8.09
C LEU A 130 2.09 -11.92 -9.60
N LEU A 131 3.20 -11.50 -10.19
CA LEU A 131 3.53 -11.80 -11.58
C LEU A 131 4.12 -13.20 -11.68
N TYR A 132 3.43 -14.08 -12.41
CA TYR A 132 3.90 -15.43 -12.70
C TYR A 132 3.59 -15.79 -14.15
N ASN A 133 4.61 -16.15 -14.92
CA ASN A 133 4.49 -16.49 -16.34
C ASN A 133 3.70 -15.45 -17.17
N ARG A 134 4.04 -14.16 -16.99
CA ARG A 134 3.39 -12.98 -17.62
C ARG A 134 1.95 -12.71 -17.22
N ARG A 135 1.42 -13.44 -16.24
CA ARG A 135 0.06 -13.27 -15.73
C ARG A 135 0.09 -12.81 -14.29
N TRP A 136 -0.87 -11.96 -13.95
CA TRP A 136 -1.07 -11.47 -12.59
C TRP A 136 -2.04 -12.38 -11.86
N TYR A 137 -1.62 -12.86 -10.69
CA TYR A 137 -2.42 -13.73 -9.84
C TYR A 137 -2.58 -13.12 -8.46
N SER A 138 -3.82 -13.05 -7.98
CA SER A 138 -4.14 -12.55 -6.66
C SER A 138 -3.41 -13.34 -5.57
N LEU A 139 -2.64 -12.63 -4.73
CA LEU A 139 -1.94 -13.20 -3.56
C LEU A 139 -2.83 -13.27 -2.32
N LEU A 140 -3.82 -12.39 -2.19
CA LEU A 140 -4.66 -12.26 -1.00
C LEU A 140 -6.14 -12.29 -1.38
N PRO A 141 -7.01 -12.92 -0.57
CA PRO A 141 -8.44 -12.89 -0.81
C PRO A 141 -8.99 -11.48 -0.52
N GLY A 142 -9.34 -10.74 -1.57
CA GLY A 142 -9.92 -9.39 -1.48
C GLY A 142 -8.90 -8.27 -1.23
N ASP A 143 -9.41 -7.05 -1.11
CA ASP A 143 -8.58 -5.84 -1.04
C ASP A 143 -7.96 -5.67 0.36
N ARG A 144 -6.82 -4.98 0.44
CA ARG A 144 -6.09 -4.69 1.69
C ARG A 144 -6.11 -3.20 1.98
N ALA A 145 -6.50 -2.83 3.20
CA ALA A 145 -6.37 -1.46 3.68
C ALA A 145 -4.92 -0.97 3.55
N LEU A 146 -4.74 0.26 3.11
CA LEU A 146 -3.47 0.93 2.91
C LEU A 146 -3.00 1.67 4.18
N PHE A 147 -3.94 2.11 5.00
CA PHE A 147 -3.66 2.77 6.28
C PHE A 147 -3.95 1.84 7.45
N GLU A 148 -3.17 2.00 8.52
CA GLU A 148 -3.37 1.40 9.83
C GLU A 148 -3.37 2.53 10.87
N ALA A 149 -3.82 2.28 12.11
CA ALA A 149 -3.75 3.28 13.18
C ALA A 149 -2.31 3.83 13.39
N ALA A 150 -1.30 2.98 13.17
CA ALA A 150 0.11 3.37 13.13
C ALA A 150 0.49 4.06 11.80
N SER A 151 1.55 4.88 11.82
CA SER A 151 2.16 5.47 10.61
C SER A 151 2.77 4.43 9.65
N THR A 152 2.85 3.18 10.10
CA THR A 152 3.35 2.04 9.35
C THR A 152 2.24 1.05 9.13
N ARG A 153 2.05 0.64 7.87
CA ARG A 153 1.16 -0.44 7.47
C ARG A 153 1.95 -1.69 7.10
N THR A 154 1.59 -2.84 7.66
CA THR A 154 2.22 -4.11 7.32
C THR A 154 1.27 -5.07 6.62
N ILE A 155 1.52 -5.36 5.34
CA ILE A 155 0.79 -6.36 4.54
C ILE A 155 1.59 -7.65 4.51
N THR A 156 1.07 -8.72 5.12
CA THR A 156 1.72 -10.03 5.13
C THR A 156 0.96 -11.03 4.26
N VAL A 157 1.68 -11.69 3.35
CA VAL A 157 1.25 -12.83 2.56
C VAL A 157 1.93 -14.07 3.15
N SER A 158 1.16 -15.11 3.46
CA SER A 158 1.63 -16.29 4.18
C SER A 158 1.64 -17.56 3.31
N SER A 159 2.10 -18.68 3.86
CA SER A 159 2.27 -19.94 3.11
C SER A 159 0.95 -20.51 2.64
N SER A 160 -0.12 -20.34 3.41
CA SER A 160 -1.48 -20.74 3.04
C SER A 160 -1.97 -19.99 1.80
N ASN A 161 -1.58 -18.73 1.63
CA ASN A 161 -1.89 -17.94 0.45
C ASN A 161 -1.15 -18.47 -0.79
N PHE A 162 0.14 -18.82 -0.65
CA PHE A 162 0.90 -19.43 -1.74
C PHE A 162 0.40 -20.84 -2.10
N ALA A 163 -0.11 -21.60 -1.13
CA ALA A 163 -0.80 -22.87 -1.38
C ALA A 163 -2.12 -22.65 -2.13
N ALA A 164 -2.94 -21.69 -1.69
CA ALA A 164 -4.18 -21.33 -2.38
C ALA A 164 -3.91 -20.80 -3.80
N LEU A 165 -2.81 -20.05 -3.99
CA LEU A 165 -2.36 -19.57 -5.28
C LEU A 165 -2.11 -20.72 -6.27
N ALA A 166 -1.69 -21.90 -5.80
CA ALA A 166 -1.44 -23.04 -6.66
C ALA A 166 -2.67 -23.42 -7.50
N THR A 167 -3.87 -23.32 -6.91
CA THR A 167 -5.13 -23.58 -7.63
C THR A 167 -5.34 -22.61 -8.80
N ARG A 168 -4.89 -21.36 -8.66
CA ARG A 168 -4.99 -20.31 -9.68
C ARG A 168 -3.89 -20.44 -10.74
N LEU A 169 -2.73 -20.96 -10.36
CA LEU A 169 -1.59 -21.25 -11.23
C LEU A 169 -1.76 -22.56 -12.03
N ALA A 170 -2.97 -22.84 -12.53
CA ALA A 170 -3.29 -24.10 -13.21
C ALA A 170 -2.90 -25.35 -12.38
N ASN A 171 -3.21 -25.32 -11.08
CA ASN A 171 -2.88 -26.36 -10.10
C ASN A 171 -1.38 -26.65 -9.93
N ARG A 172 -0.52 -25.67 -10.19
CA ARG A 172 0.93 -25.78 -9.93
C ARG A 172 1.32 -24.97 -8.70
N ALA A 173 2.10 -25.56 -7.80
CA ALA A 173 2.69 -24.81 -6.69
C ALA A 173 3.57 -23.67 -7.23
N TYR A 174 3.62 -22.56 -6.50
CA TYR A 174 4.61 -21.52 -6.79
C TYR A 174 6.01 -22.13 -6.70
N ALA A 175 6.73 -22.09 -7.83
CA ALA A 175 8.12 -22.56 -7.89
C ALA A 175 9.09 -21.38 -7.73
N PRO A 176 10.27 -21.58 -7.10
CA PRO A 176 11.37 -20.62 -7.19
C PRO A 176 11.74 -20.37 -8.67
N GLN A 177 12.20 -19.15 -8.98
CA GLN A 177 12.54 -18.74 -10.34
C GLN A 177 14.04 -18.37 -10.44
N PRO A 178 14.96 -19.35 -10.31
CA PRO A 178 16.40 -19.08 -10.29
C PRO A 178 16.92 -18.44 -11.59
N GLN A 179 16.17 -18.56 -12.68
CA GLN A 179 16.49 -17.96 -13.97
C GLN A 179 16.19 -16.45 -14.07
N ILE A 180 15.58 -15.84 -13.04
CA ILE A 180 15.39 -14.37 -13.02
C ILE A 180 16.78 -13.72 -13.00
N GLN A 181 17.12 -13.03 -14.10
CA GLN A 181 18.30 -12.18 -14.17
C GLN A 181 18.10 -10.90 -13.35
N THR A 182 19.04 -9.97 -13.39
CA THR A 182 18.85 -8.63 -12.81
C THR A 182 17.57 -8.00 -13.35
N LEU A 183 16.61 -7.69 -12.47
CA LEU A 183 15.36 -7.07 -12.86
C LEU A 183 15.59 -5.60 -13.23
N ASP A 184 14.92 -5.18 -14.30
CA ASP A 184 14.72 -3.78 -14.66
C ASP A 184 13.25 -3.40 -14.38
N ALA A 185 12.82 -2.18 -14.71
CA ALA A 185 11.42 -1.75 -14.65
C ALA A 185 10.46 -2.77 -15.32
N TYR A 186 9.25 -2.91 -14.77
CA TYR A 186 8.24 -3.83 -15.30
C TYR A 186 7.87 -3.45 -16.75
N LYS A 187 7.87 -4.46 -17.61
CA LYS A 187 7.47 -4.38 -19.03
C LYS A 187 6.43 -5.46 -19.31
N ILE A 188 5.62 -5.28 -20.34
CA ILE A 188 4.52 -6.21 -20.68
C ILE A 188 4.99 -7.64 -20.98
N ASP A 189 6.24 -7.81 -21.40
CA ASP A 189 6.89 -9.09 -21.68
C ASP A 189 7.54 -9.74 -20.45
N THR A 190 7.61 -9.02 -19.33
CA THR A 190 8.20 -9.50 -18.07
C THR A 190 7.41 -10.69 -17.55
N GLN A 191 8.10 -11.79 -17.26
CA GLN A 191 7.46 -13.06 -16.91
C GLN A 191 7.26 -13.26 -15.41
N PHE A 192 8.22 -12.82 -14.59
CA PHE A 192 8.29 -13.08 -13.15
C PHE A 192 8.96 -11.92 -12.42
N GLY A 193 9.04 -11.99 -11.10
CA GLY A 193 9.91 -11.11 -10.32
C GLY A 193 9.24 -9.87 -9.76
N PHE A 194 7.91 -9.76 -9.84
CA PHE A 194 7.17 -8.61 -9.38
C PHE A 194 5.93 -9.01 -8.58
N ILE A 195 5.62 -8.18 -7.58
CA ILE A 195 4.25 -8.01 -7.10
C ILE A 195 3.70 -6.67 -7.59
N ARG A 196 2.38 -6.56 -7.63
CA ARG A 196 1.66 -5.33 -7.98
C ARG A 196 0.61 -5.03 -6.93
N LEU A 197 0.66 -3.79 -6.42
CA LEU A 197 -0.44 -3.20 -5.67
C LEU A 197 -1.28 -2.40 -6.66
N THR A 198 -2.59 -2.60 -6.65
CA THR A 198 -3.52 -1.85 -7.51
C THR A 198 -4.51 -1.11 -6.63
N LEU A 199 -4.58 0.22 -6.74
CA LEU A 199 -5.51 1.01 -5.91
C LEU A 199 -6.96 0.64 -6.25
N GLN A 200 -7.71 0.16 -5.27
CA GLN A 200 -9.11 -0.26 -5.43
C GLN A 200 -10.10 0.67 -4.71
N GLY A 201 -9.65 1.40 -3.69
CA GLY A 201 -10.47 2.35 -2.97
C GLY A 201 -9.72 3.66 -2.68
N PRO A 202 -10.46 4.71 -2.31
CA PRO A 202 -11.86 4.68 -1.91
C PRO A 202 -12.86 4.66 -3.08
N ARG A 203 -13.99 3.96 -2.86
CA ARG A 203 -15.16 3.83 -3.76
C ARG A 203 -16.41 4.29 -3.03
N ARG A 204 -17.34 4.90 -3.77
CA ARG A 204 -18.72 5.11 -3.30
C ARG A 204 -19.56 3.88 -3.67
N GLU A 205 -20.36 3.38 -2.74
CA GLU A 205 -21.14 2.14 -2.90
C GLU A 205 -22.23 2.22 -3.99
N ASP A 206 -22.65 3.43 -4.41
CA ASP A 206 -23.88 3.65 -5.18
C ASP A 206 -23.70 4.02 -6.66
N SER A 207 -22.51 4.42 -7.13
CA SER A 207 -22.38 5.13 -8.42
C SER A 207 -21.32 4.60 -9.36
N GLY A 208 -20.45 3.67 -8.96
CA GLY A 208 -19.38 3.15 -9.82
C GLY A 208 -18.31 4.18 -10.21
N THR A 209 -18.52 5.47 -9.91
CA THR A 209 -17.55 6.55 -10.03
C THR A 209 -16.53 6.46 -8.89
N ALA A 210 -15.45 5.79 -9.24
CA ALA A 210 -14.19 5.71 -8.54
C ALA A 210 -13.62 7.08 -8.10
N PHE A 211 -13.08 7.15 -6.86
CA PHE A 211 -12.01 8.08 -6.45
C PHE A 211 -12.40 9.46 -5.87
N GLU A 212 -13.11 9.47 -4.72
CA GLU A 212 -13.52 10.72 -4.04
C GLU A 212 -12.42 11.36 -3.17
N ALA A 213 -11.57 10.56 -2.50
CA ALA A 213 -10.69 11.11 -1.46
C ALA A 213 -9.58 12.02 -1.98
N PHE A 214 -8.91 11.72 -3.09
CA PHE A 214 -7.76 12.53 -3.50
C PHE A 214 -8.15 13.72 -4.38
N GLY A 215 -9.44 14.08 -4.33
CA GLY A 215 -10.01 15.36 -4.69
C GLY A 215 -9.87 15.87 -6.12
N HIS A 216 -8.93 15.45 -6.97
CA HIS A 216 -8.67 16.19 -8.22
C HIS A 216 -9.87 16.28 -9.17
N GLN A 217 -10.66 15.21 -9.30
CA GLN A 217 -11.84 15.22 -10.19
C GLN A 217 -13.11 15.76 -9.52
N MET A 218 -13.22 15.62 -8.20
CA MET A 218 -14.44 15.94 -7.45
C MET A 218 -14.32 17.25 -6.65
N PHE A 219 -13.13 17.84 -6.52
CA PHE A 219 -12.89 19.01 -5.68
C PHE A 219 -13.78 20.18 -6.07
N ALA A 220 -13.84 20.56 -7.34
CA ALA A 220 -14.67 21.67 -7.79
C ALA A 220 -16.16 21.45 -7.44
N ALA A 221 -16.68 20.24 -7.69
CA ALA A 221 -18.07 19.90 -7.39
C ALA A 221 -18.34 19.85 -5.88
N ARG A 222 -17.48 19.19 -5.10
CA ARG A 222 -17.58 19.10 -3.64
C ARG A 222 -17.45 20.48 -2.99
N TYR A 223 -16.52 21.31 -3.45
CA TYR A 223 -16.34 22.67 -2.98
C TYR A 223 -17.56 23.54 -3.26
N ALA A 224 -18.08 23.53 -4.50
CA ALA A 224 -19.28 24.28 -4.85
C ALA A 224 -20.50 23.86 -4.00
N ASN A 225 -20.71 22.55 -3.83
CA ASN A 225 -21.82 22.03 -3.02
C ASN A 225 -21.69 22.45 -1.54
N GLN A 226 -20.50 22.32 -0.96
CA GLN A 226 -20.26 22.69 0.43
C GLN A 226 -20.30 24.21 0.63
N ALA A 227 -19.87 25.01 -0.34
CA ALA A 227 -19.99 26.47 -0.29
C ALA A 227 -21.47 26.92 -0.33
N ILE A 228 -22.31 26.28 -1.14
CA ILE A 228 -23.76 26.54 -1.15
C ILE A 228 -24.39 26.14 0.18
N ALA A 229 -24.01 24.97 0.73
CA ALA A 229 -24.50 24.50 2.02
C ALA A 229 -24.09 25.48 3.14
N LEU A 230 -22.84 25.93 3.13
CA LEU A 230 -22.31 26.91 4.08
C LEU A 230 -23.02 28.26 3.97
N SER A 231 -23.32 28.72 2.75
CA SER A 231 -24.09 29.96 2.54
C SER A 231 -25.52 29.89 3.06
N ARG A 232 -26.09 28.69 3.17
CA ARG A 232 -27.45 28.45 3.69
C ARG A 232 -27.44 28.06 5.18
N TRP A 233 -26.27 27.93 5.77
CA TRP A 233 -26.12 27.49 7.15
C TRP A 233 -26.62 28.58 8.10
N ASN A 234 -27.50 28.19 9.03
CA ASN A 234 -28.19 29.08 9.96
C ASN A 234 -27.48 29.19 11.32
N GLY A 235 -26.22 28.73 11.42
CA GLY A 235 -25.45 28.75 12.66
C GLY A 235 -25.67 27.55 13.59
N ILE A 236 -26.60 26.64 13.26
CA ILE A 236 -26.84 25.43 14.06
C ILE A 236 -25.82 24.35 13.68
N PRO A 237 -24.94 23.89 14.59
CA PRO A 237 -23.94 22.87 14.28
C PRO A 237 -24.54 21.55 13.76
N PRO A 238 -23.82 20.78 12.93
CA PRO A 238 -22.44 21.05 12.47
C PRO A 238 -22.38 22.05 11.31
N GLN A 239 -21.30 22.83 11.26
CA GLN A 239 -21.02 23.70 10.12
C GLN A 239 -20.59 22.85 8.90
N PRO A 240 -21.13 23.10 7.69
CA PRO A 240 -20.72 22.41 6.48
C PRO A 240 -19.20 22.57 6.22
N PRO A 241 -18.42 21.48 6.10
CA PRO A 241 -16.98 21.56 5.91
C PRO A 241 -16.60 21.81 4.45
N LEU A 242 -15.68 22.73 4.20
CA LEU A 242 -15.09 22.90 2.86
C LEU A 242 -14.03 21.82 2.60
N PRO A 243 -13.96 21.24 1.39
CA PRO A 243 -12.90 20.30 1.03
C PRO A 243 -11.51 20.94 1.02
N ASN A 244 -10.51 20.20 1.50
CA ASN A 244 -9.09 20.62 1.42
C ASN A 244 -8.56 20.46 -0.01
N ASP A 245 -7.74 21.36 -0.52
CA ASP A 245 -7.14 21.23 -1.86
C ASP A 245 -6.35 19.91 -1.99
N PRO A 246 -6.61 19.10 -3.03
CA PRO A 246 -5.93 17.82 -3.23
C PRO A 246 -4.48 17.91 -3.71
N SER A 247 -3.98 19.09 -4.11
CA SER A 247 -2.67 19.24 -4.77
C SER A 247 -1.68 20.08 -3.96
N PRO A 248 -0.38 19.74 -3.97
CA PRO A 248 0.65 20.69 -3.59
C PRO A 248 1.06 21.49 -4.84
N HIS A 249 0.35 22.58 -5.15
CA HIS A 249 0.78 23.50 -6.21
C HIS A 249 1.45 24.76 -5.64
N PRO A 250 2.65 25.12 -6.12
CA PRO A 250 3.22 26.43 -5.87
C PRO A 250 2.54 27.47 -6.78
N GLY A 251 1.79 28.40 -6.17
CA GLY A 251 1.54 29.71 -6.76
C GLY A 251 0.36 29.85 -7.75
N GLN A 252 -0.88 29.57 -7.31
CA GLN A 252 -2.05 30.24 -7.89
C GLN A 252 -2.69 31.22 -6.89
N PRO A 253 -3.19 32.39 -7.36
CA PRO A 253 -3.83 33.37 -6.48
C PRO A 253 -5.18 32.85 -6.02
N GLN A 254 -5.43 32.87 -4.71
CA GLN A 254 -6.74 32.57 -4.14
C GLN A 254 -7.69 33.73 -4.46
N PHE A 255 -8.77 33.45 -5.18
CA PHE A 255 -9.92 34.34 -5.26
C PHE A 255 -10.63 34.32 -3.91
N GLY A 256 -10.29 35.27 -3.03
CA GLY A 256 -11.06 35.54 -1.82
C GLY A 256 -12.42 36.13 -2.17
N LEU A 257 -13.50 35.54 -1.68
CA LEU A 257 -14.77 36.25 -1.58
C LEU A 257 -14.62 37.40 -0.57
N PRO A 258 -15.13 38.61 -0.88
CA PRO A 258 -14.98 39.74 0.03
C PRO A 258 -15.97 39.64 1.18
N GLY A 259 -15.46 39.66 2.40
CA GLY A 259 -16.23 39.97 3.61
C GLY A 259 -16.11 38.93 4.73
N ASP A 260 -15.09 39.06 5.58
CA ASP A 260 -15.31 39.30 7.01
C ASP A 260 -13.99 39.77 7.63
N GLY A 261 -14.03 40.91 8.32
CA GLY A 261 -12.89 41.41 9.08
C GLY A 261 -12.64 40.54 10.29
N ASP A 262 -11.38 40.45 10.70
CA ASP A 262 -10.95 39.90 11.99
C ASP A 262 -11.03 38.38 12.17
N ARG A 263 -10.17 37.64 11.45
CA ARG A 263 -9.53 36.42 11.99
C ARG A 263 -8.07 36.35 11.56
N HIS A 264 -7.22 35.97 12.51
CA HIS A 264 -5.77 35.79 12.34
C HIS A 264 -5.38 35.14 11.00
N PRO A 265 -4.30 35.59 10.33
CA PRO A 265 -3.88 35.01 9.07
C PRO A 265 -3.54 33.54 9.26
N TRP A 266 -4.36 32.69 8.64
CA TRP A 266 -4.12 31.26 8.52
C TRP A 266 -2.76 31.04 7.85
N GLN A 267 -1.79 30.50 8.59
CA GLN A 267 -0.51 30.08 8.03
C GLN A 267 -0.71 28.77 7.25
N PRO A 268 -0.32 28.67 5.98
CA PRO A 268 -0.41 27.43 5.25
C PRO A 268 0.63 26.45 5.82
N SER A 269 0.20 25.43 6.56
CA SER A 269 1.05 24.27 6.76
C SER A 269 1.10 23.53 5.41
N GLY A 270 2.22 23.67 4.69
CA GLY A 270 2.45 23.04 3.39
C GLY A 270 2.57 21.52 3.47
N ARG A 271 1.48 20.83 3.83
CA ARG A 271 1.42 19.37 3.91
C ARG A 271 1.06 18.81 2.54
N LYS A 272 2.04 18.14 1.91
CA LYS A 272 1.91 17.44 0.63
C LYS A 272 1.26 16.07 0.88
N SER A 273 -0.07 16.00 0.90
CA SER A 273 -0.80 14.74 1.11
C SER A 273 -1.20 14.08 -0.21
N VAL A 274 -0.26 13.40 -0.87
CA VAL A 274 -0.61 12.43 -1.92
C VAL A 274 0.15 11.14 -1.64
N LEU A 275 -0.54 10.11 -1.11
CA LEU A 275 -0.08 8.73 -0.80
C LEU A 275 1.42 8.51 -0.98
N SER A 276 2.22 9.19 -0.16
CA SER A 276 3.66 9.17 -0.25
C SER A 276 4.16 8.24 0.83
N THR A 277 4.89 7.22 0.42
CA THR A 277 5.54 6.31 1.35
C THR A 277 6.97 6.78 1.53
N LYS A 278 7.38 7.04 2.78
CA LYS A 278 8.74 7.42 3.17
C LYS A 278 9.72 6.26 3.04
N ALA A 279 9.27 5.04 3.33
CA ALA A 279 10.09 3.84 3.22
C ALA A 279 9.26 2.59 2.86
N LEU A 280 9.86 1.73 2.04
CA LEU A 280 9.33 0.44 1.64
C LEU A 280 10.25 -0.66 2.13
N ARG A 281 9.73 -1.62 2.91
CA ARG A 281 10.49 -2.83 3.25
C ARG A 281 9.78 -4.07 2.73
N LEU A 282 10.55 -4.93 2.08
CA LEU A 282 10.14 -6.27 1.69
C LEU A 282 10.89 -7.26 2.57
N CYS A 283 10.15 -8.17 3.20
CA CYS A 283 10.70 -9.27 3.98
C CYS A 283 10.19 -10.59 3.38
N ARG A 284 11.00 -11.64 3.44
CA ARG A 284 10.57 -12.99 3.05
C ARG A 284 10.84 -13.99 4.17
N GLY A 285 9.95 -14.98 4.27
CA GLY A 285 10.22 -16.24 4.95
C GLY A 285 10.49 -17.34 3.92
N LEU A 286 11.48 -18.18 4.24
CA LEU A 286 11.74 -19.46 3.59
C LEU A 286 11.27 -20.58 4.52
N GLY A 287 10.53 -21.56 4.00
CA GLY A 287 9.98 -22.68 4.75
C GLY A 287 9.58 -23.85 3.85
N ASN A 288 9.23 -24.97 4.49
CA ASN A 288 9.45 -26.35 4.02
C ASN A 288 8.71 -26.84 2.77
N GLY A 289 9.32 -27.85 2.16
CA GLY A 289 8.77 -28.86 1.25
C GLY A 289 9.90 -29.55 0.50
#